data_AF-A0A4V2AW84-F1
#
_entry.id   AF-A0A4V2AW84-F1
#
_cell.length_a   1.000
_cell.length_b   1.000
_cell.length_c   1.000
_cell.angle_alpha   90.00
_cell.angle_beta   90.00
_cell.angle_gamma   90.00
#
_symmetry.space_group_name_H-M   'P 1'
#
loop_
_entity.id
_entity.type
_entity.pdbx_description
1 polymer ?
#
loop_
_entity_poly.entity_id
_entity_poly.type
_entity_poly.pdbx_seq_one_letter_code
_entity_poly.pdbx_strand_id
1 'polypeptide(L)'
;MKLFPVHIFLKDCSFLFVYFLLLRFNVTGETFSADTRANFPEAPHMKFTDMLAASIIYNILPILVSSVIYFVLYFILPRPFERAPRSSVLSIGILFSFTTPIVYLAAGANPFKSATTVLALLISTMISISGYYFFNRRKTL
;
A
#
# COMPACT_ATOMS: atom_id res chain seq x y z
N MET A 1 18.68 7.98 3.95
CA MET A 1 17.31 7.79 4.46
C MET A 1 17.26 6.50 5.26
N LYS A 2 16.86 6.51 6.55
CA LYS A 2 16.96 5.31 7.42
C LYS A 2 15.68 4.46 7.51
N LEU A 3 14.51 4.97 7.09
CA LEU A 3 13.20 4.34 7.33
C LEU A 3 12.43 3.96 6.06
N PHE A 4 13.11 3.80 4.93
CA PHE A 4 12.46 3.50 3.65
C PHE A 4 11.80 2.10 3.60
N PRO A 5 12.43 1.01 4.09
CA PRO A 5 11.76 -0.30 4.15
C PRO A 5 10.46 -0.26 4.97
N VAL A 6 10.44 0.55 6.03
CA VAL A 6 9.24 0.77 6.86
C VAL A 6 8.14 1.45 6.05
N HIS A 7 8.50 2.42 5.20
CA HIS A 7 7.53 3.08 4.32
C HIS A 7 6.94 2.11 3.28
N ILE A 8 7.76 1.28 2.62
CA ILE A 8 7.27 0.24 1.69
C ILE A 8 6.28 -0.67 2.42
N PHE A 9 6.70 -1.20 3.56
CA PHE A 9 5.90 -2.14 4.33
C PHE A 9 4.56 -1.52 4.76
N LEU A 10 4.60 -0.30 5.32
CA LEU A 10 3.41 0.42 5.75
C LEU A 10 2.43 0.62 4.59
N LYS A 11 2.93 1.07 3.44
CA LYS A 11 2.12 1.39 2.26
C LYS A 11 1.57 0.13 1.58
N ASP A 12 2.36 -0.92 1.43
CA ASP A 12 1.92 -2.12 0.71
C ASP A 12 0.98 -2.94 1.58
N CYS A 13 1.24 -3.03 2.88
CA CYS A 13 0.33 -3.71 3.80
C CYS A 13 -0.95 -2.90 4.06
N SER A 14 -0.91 -1.56 4.01
CA SER A 14 -2.10 -0.75 4.28
C SER A 14 -3.21 -0.97 3.26
N PHE A 15 -2.90 -1.32 2.01
CA PHE A 15 -3.94 -1.51 1.00
C PHE A 15 -4.91 -2.64 1.36
N LEU A 16 -4.40 -3.86 1.52
CA LEU A 16 -5.26 -5.01 1.87
C LEU A 16 -5.84 -4.88 3.26
N PHE A 17 -5.08 -4.31 4.20
CA PHE A 17 -5.56 -4.15 5.55
C PHE A 17 -6.77 -3.20 5.60
N VAL A 18 -6.66 -2.04 4.95
CA VAL A 18 -7.78 -1.10 4.83
C VAL A 18 -8.93 -1.73 4.04
N TYR A 19 -8.65 -2.47 2.96
CA TYR A 19 -9.68 -3.18 2.22
C TYR A 19 -10.48 -4.13 3.11
N PHE A 20 -9.82 -4.95 3.93
CA PHE A 20 -10.48 -5.84 4.88
C PHE A 20 -11.28 -5.08 5.94
N LEU A 21 -10.78 -3.95 6.43
CA LEU A 21 -11.52 -3.11 7.38
C LEU A 21 -12.78 -2.52 6.75
N LEU A 22 -12.69 -2.01 5.52
CA LEU A 22 -13.85 -1.44 4.83
C LEU A 22 -14.94 -2.49 4.59
N LEU A 23 -14.56 -3.72 4.22
CA LEU A 23 -15.49 -4.84 4.09
C LEU A 23 -16.06 -5.29 5.44
N ARG A 24 -15.23 -5.37 6.48
CA ARG A 24 -15.66 -5.76 7.84
C ARG A 24 -16.73 -4.83 8.38
N PHE A 25 -16.57 -3.53 8.17
CA PHE A 25 -17.51 -2.50 8.64
C PHE A 25 -18.56 -2.12 7.59
N ASN A 26 -18.58 -2.79 6.44
CA ASN A 26 -19.54 -2.57 5.36
C ASN A 26 -19.66 -1.09 4.94
N VAL A 27 -18.54 -0.36 4.91
CA VAL A 27 -18.52 1.10 4.72
C VAL A 27 -19.11 1.53 3.37
N THR A 28 -18.94 0.70 2.35
CA THR A 28 -19.35 0.94 0.95
C THR A 28 -20.63 0.20 0.58
N GLY A 29 -21.22 -0.57 1.49
CA GLY A 29 -22.32 -1.50 1.18
C GLY A 29 -21.89 -2.77 0.44
N GLU A 30 -20.59 -2.95 0.20
CA GLU A 30 -20.03 -4.13 -0.45
C GLU A 30 -19.55 -5.16 0.59
N THR A 31 -19.74 -6.45 0.29
CA THR A 31 -19.25 -7.56 1.11
C THR A 31 -18.19 -8.36 0.36
N PHE A 32 -17.53 -9.29 1.06
CA PHE A 32 -16.61 -10.24 0.43
C PHE A 32 -17.29 -10.90 -0.78
N SER A 33 -16.61 -10.89 -1.93
CA SER A 33 -17.11 -11.51 -3.15
C SER A 33 -17.41 -13.00 -2.92
N ALA A 34 -18.28 -13.57 -3.76
CA ALA A 34 -18.59 -15.00 -3.68
C ALA A 34 -17.32 -15.85 -3.81
N ASP A 35 -16.41 -15.48 -4.72
CA ASP A 35 -15.11 -16.15 -4.91
C ASP A 35 -14.23 -16.06 -3.65
N THR A 36 -14.20 -14.91 -2.98
CA THR A 36 -13.42 -14.75 -1.75
C THR A 36 -14.04 -15.55 -0.60
N ARG A 37 -15.37 -15.64 -0.50
CA ARG A 37 -16.04 -16.48 0.50
C ARG A 37 -15.89 -17.98 0.22
N ALA A 38 -15.83 -18.38 -1.06
CA ALA A 38 -15.60 -19.77 -1.43
C ALA A 38 -14.18 -20.22 -1.06
N ASN A 39 -13.18 -19.36 -1.29
CA ASN A 39 -11.78 -19.67 -0.96
C ASN A 39 -11.43 -19.40 0.50
N PHE A 40 -12.13 -18.47 1.16
CA PHE A 40 -11.93 -18.07 2.56
C PHE A 40 -13.28 -17.89 3.26
N PRO A 41 -13.92 -18.99 3.70
CA PRO A 41 -15.26 -18.95 4.31
C PRO A 41 -15.32 -18.09 5.57
N GLU A 42 -14.22 -18.08 6.33
CA GLU A 42 -14.05 -17.32 7.57
C GLU A 42 -13.67 -15.85 7.34
N ALA A 43 -13.53 -15.39 6.10
CA ALA A 43 -13.18 -14.00 5.80
C ALA A 43 -14.09 -12.95 6.49
N PRO A 44 -15.42 -13.15 6.59
CA PRO A 44 -16.29 -12.22 7.34
C PRO A 44 -16.01 -12.17 8.84
N HIS A 45 -15.44 -13.24 9.41
CA HIS A 45 -15.17 -13.38 10.85
C HIS A 45 -13.69 -13.24 11.20
N MET A 46 -12.82 -12.94 10.24
CA MET A 46 -11.38 -12.72 10.46
C MET A 46 -11.15 -11.77 11.63
N LYS A 47 -10.21 -12.09 12.52
CA LYS A 47 -9.76 -11.16 13.55
C LYS A 47 -8.83 -10.11 12.94
N PHE A 48 -8.58 -9.02 13.67
CA PHE A 48 -7.63 -7.98 13.22
C PHE A 48 -6.23 -8.55 12.95
N THR A 49 -5.79 -9.51 13.75
CA THR A 49 -4.50 -10.21 13.57
C THR A 49 -4.46 -10.98 12.25
N ASP A 50 -5.57 -11.62 11.89
CA ASP A 50 -5.68 -12.42 10.68
C ASP A 50 -5.70 -11.52 9.45
N MET A 51 -6.38 -10.37 9.53
CA MET A 51 -6.36 -9.34 8.50
C MET A 51 -4.94 -8.79 8.27
N LEU A 52 -4.19 -8.54 9.35
CA LEU A 52 -2.82 -8.08 9.25
C LEU A 52 -1.92 -9.16 8.61
N ALA A 53 -2.02 -10.40 9.06
CA ALA A 53 -1.25 -11.52 8.52
C ALA A 53 -1.56 -11.74 7.03
N ALA A 54 -2.84 -11.78 6.66
CA ALA A 54 -3.26 -11.87 5.26
C ALA A 54 -2.71 -10.72 4.42
N SER A 55 -2.78 -9.48 4.93
CA SER A 55 -2.25 -8.30 4.24
C SER A 55 -0.76 -8.39 3.96
N ILE A 56 0.02 -9.00 4.86
CA ILE A 56 1.47 -9.21 4.66
C ILE A 56 1.71 -10.31 3.63
N ILE A 57 1.03 -11.46 3.77
CA ILE A 57 1.23 -12.63 2.90
C ILE A 57 0.83 -12.32 1.45
N TYR A 58 -0.35 -11.75 1.24
CA TYR A 58 -0.86 -11.46 -0.11
C TYR A 58 -0.19 -10.26 -0.77
N ASN A 59 0.44 -9.36 -0.01
CA ASN A 59 1.23 -8.27 -0.57
C ASN A 59 2.73 -8.56 -0.65
N ILE A 60 3.18 -9.79 -0.45
CA ILE A 60 4.62 -10.11 -0.56
C ILE A 60 5.19 -9.74 -1.94
N LEU A 61 4.43 -9.98 -3.02
CA LEU A 61 4.84 -9.64 -4.38
C LEU A 61 4.88 -8.11 -4.59
N PRO A 62 3.81 -7.34 -4.26
CA PRO A 62 3.88 -5.88 -4.21
C PRO A 62 5.08 -5.33 -3.43
N ILE A 63 5.35 -5.85 -2.23
CA ILE A 63 6.47 -5.44 -1.38
C ILE A 63 7.81 -5.67 -2.09
N LEU A 64 8.00 -6.84 -2.71
CA LEU A 64 9.21 -7.16 -3.47
C LEU A 64 9.39 -6.22 -4.67
N VAL A 65 8.34 -6.02 -5.47
CA VAL A 65 8.39 -5.13 -6.64
C VAL A 65 8.70 -3.69 -6.21
N SER A 66 8.03 -3.19 -5.17
CA SER A 66 8.33 -1.88 -4.59
C SER A 66 9.76 -1.75 -4.09
N SER A 67 10.29 -2.81 -3.47
CA SER A 67 11.69 -2.85 -3.01
C SER A 67 12.68 -2.79 -4.16
N VAL A 68 12.41 -3.52 -5.26
CA VAL A 68 13.25 -3.49 -6.48
C VAL A 68 13.20 -2.12 -7.15
N ILE A 69 12.00 -1.57 -7.36
CA ILE A 69 11.84 -0.22 -7.96
C ILE A 69 12.59 0.82 -7.13
N TYR A 70 12.50 0.72 -5.80
CA TYR A 70 13.26 1.62 -4.95
C TYR A 70 14.77 1.43 -5.08
N PHE A 71 15.26 0.19 -5.04
CA PHE A 71 16.68 -0.09 -5.18
C PHE A 71 17.22 0.53 -6.48
N VAL A 72 16.49 0.35 -7.59
CA VAL A 72 16.79 0.96 -8.88
C VAL A 72 16.82 2.49 -8.78
N LEU A 73 15.78 3.12 -8.20
CA LEU A 73 15.73 4.58 -8.04
C LEU A 73 16.83 5.13 -7.13
N TYR A 74 17.22 4.40 -6.08
CA TYR A 74 18.24 4.82 -5.14
C TYR A 74 19.65 4.79 -5.76
N PHE A 75 19.95 3.78 -6.59
CA PHE A 75 21.25 3.64 -7.23
C PHE A 75 21.39 4.45 -8.53
N ILE A 76 20.33 4.54 -9.34
CA ILE A 76 20.39 5.23 -10.64
C ILE A 76 20.32 6.75 -10.48
N LEU A 77 19.48 7.25 -9.58
CA LEU A 77 19.35 8.69 -9.41
C LEU A 77 20.42 9.18 -8.43
N PRO A 78 21.28 10.14 -8.81
CA PRO A 78 22.30 10.68 -7.93
C PRO A 78 21.63 11.46 -6.79
N ARG A 79 21.42 10.77 -5.66
CA ARG A 79 20.96 11.35 -4.37
C ARG A 79 19.68 12.19 -4.44
N PRO A 80 18.60 11.78 -5.14
CA PRO A 80 17.33 12.53 -5.10
C PRO A 80 16.78 12.60 -3.67
N PHE A 81 17.19 11.67 -2.80
CA PHE A 81 16.70 11.49 -1.45
C PHE A 81 17.42 12.29 -0.36
N GLU A 82 18.60 12.86 -0.64
CA GLU A 82 19.40 13.51 0.41
C GLU A 82 19.16 15.01 0.52
N ARG A 83 18.76 15.67 -0.58
CA ARG A 83 18.52 17.12 -0.67
C ARG A 83 17.21 17.47 -1.40
N ALA A 84 16.28 16.53 -1.53
CA ALA A 84 15.02 16.77 -2.22
C ALA A 84 14.22 17.90 -1.56
N PRO A 85 13.72 18.88 -2.34
CA PRO A 85 12.70 19.80 -1.85
C PRO A 85 11.44 19.01 -1.45
N ARG A 86 10.61 19.58 -0.56
CA ARG A 86 9.37 18.93 -0.07
C ARG A 86 8.46 18.44 -1.21
N SER A 87 8.46 19.11 -2.36
CA SER A 87 7.74 18.68 -3.56
C SER A 87 8.24 17.35 -4.14
N SER A 88 9.55 17.13 -4.18
CA SER A 88 10.14 15.86 -4.65
C SER A 88 9.79 14.71 -3.72
N VAL A 89 9.69 14.96 -2.42
CA VAL A 89 9.23 13.97 -1.43
C VAL A 89 7.80 13.51 -1.72
N LEU A 90 6.90 14.44 -2.05
CA LEU A 90 5.51 14.12 -2.41
C LEU A 90 5.43 13.33 -3.72
N SER A 91 6.15 13.76 -4.77
CA SER A 91 6.16 13.06 -6.07
C SER A 91 6.63 11.61 -5.94
N ILE A 92 7.62 11.36 -5.08
CA ILE A 92 8.12 10.01 -4.82
C ILE A 92 7.07 9.17 -4.08
N GLY A 93 6.44 9.73 -3.04
CA GLY A 93 5.36 9.04 -2.31
C GLY A 93 4.18 8.68 -3.23
N ILE A 94 3.83 9.57 -4.15
CA ILE A 94 2.81 9.32 -5.18
C ILE A 94 3.26 8.20 -6.12
N LEU A 95 4.47 8.28 -6.67
CA LEU A 95 5.01 7.27 -7.58
C LEU A 95 5.00 5.88 -6.94
N PHE A 96 5.46 5.77 -5.69
CA PHE A 96 5.44 4.51 -4.96
C PHE A 96 4.02 4.03 -4.69
N SER A 97 3.07 4.91 -4.40
CA SER A 97 1.67 4.53 -4.14
C SER A 97 1.03 3.81 -5.33
N PHE A 98 1.45 4.11 -6.56
CA PHE A 98 0.96 3.44 -7.76
C PHE A 98 1.53 2.04 -8.01
N THR A 99 2.62 1.63 -7.35
CA THR A 99 3.18 0.30 -7.61
C THR A 99 2.24 -0.82 -7.18
N THR A 100 1.45 -0.65 -6.11
CA THR A 100 0.48 -1.66 -5.66
C THR A 100 -0.60 -1.89 -6.72
N PRO A 101 -1.37 -0.89 -7.18
CA PRO A 101 -2.38 -1.13 -8.22
C PRO A 101 -1.76 -1.64 -9.54
N ILE A 102 -0.56 -1.20 -9.91
CA ILE A 102 0.15 -1.72 -11.09
C ILE A 102 0.46 -3.21 -10.94
N VAL A 103 0.96 -3.65 -9.78
CA VAL A 103 1.26 -5.07 -9.53
C VAL A 103 -0.01 -5.90 -9.55
N TYR A 104 -1.11 -5.41 -8.97
CA TYR A 104 -2.40 -6.12 -9.02
C TYR A 104 -2.92 -6.25 -10.46
N LEU A 105 -2.84 -5.18 -11.25
CA LEU A 105 -3.19 -5.22 -12.67
C LEU A 105 -2.33 -6.21 -13.45
N ALA A 106 -1.01 -6.21 -13.22
CA ALA A 106 -0.08 -7.13 -13.87
C ALA A 106 -0.33 -8.60 -13.47
N ALA A 107 -0.83 -8.83 -12.24
CA ALA A 107 -1.25 -10.14 -11.76
C ALA A 107 -2.65 -10.56 -12.25
N GLY A 108 -3.31 -9.76 -13.09
CA GLY A 108 -4.64 -10.05 -13.65
C GLY A 108 -5.81 -9.65 -12.74
N ALA A 109 -5.56 -9.01 -11.59
CA ALA A 109 -6.60 -8.47 -10.73
C ALA A 109 -6.94 -7.03 -11.16
N ASN A 110 -8.22 -6.66 -11.15
CA ASN A 110 -8.64 -5.28 -11.42
C ASN A 110 -8.90 -4.53 -10.09
N PRO A 111 -7.96 -3.72 -9.58
CA PRO A 111 -8.12 -3.01 -8.31
C PRO A 111 -9.09 -1.82 -8.40
N PHE A 112 -9.65 -1.53 -9.59
CA PHE A 112 -10.66 -0.50 -9.81
C PHE A 112 -12.07 -1.07 -10.00
N LYS A 113 -12.25 -2.38 -9.80
CA LYS A 113 -13.53 -3.07 -10.04
C LYS A 113 -14.63 -2.71 -9.04
N SER A 114 -14.28 -2.29 -7.82
CA SER A 114 -15.24 -2.08 -6.73
C SER A 114 -15.02 -0.75 -6.01
N ALA A 115 -16.07 -0.20 -5.41
CA ALA A 115 -15.95 1.04 -4.64
C ALA A 115 -15.02 0.84 -3.44
N THR A 116 -15.04 -0.34 -2.82
CA THR A 116 -14.16 -0.68 -1.69
C THR A 116 -12.69 -0.71 -2.08
N THR A 117 -12.35 -1.32 -3.22
CA THR A 117 -10.95 -1.35 -3.67
C THR A 117 -10.44 0.04 -4.02
N VAL A 118 -11.27 0.88 -4.66
CA VAL A 118 -10.91 2.27 -4.96
C VAL A 118 -10.70 3.08 -3.67
N LEU A 119 -11.61 2.96 -2.70
CA LEU A 119 -11.48 3.66 -1.42
C LEU A 119 -10.26 3.17 -0.63
N ALA A 120 -9.99 1.86 -0.63
CA ALA A 120 -8.78 1.30 -0.01
C ALA A 120 -7.50 1.84 -0.66
N LEU A 121 -7.46 1.94 -1.99
CA LEU A 121 -6.34 2.55 -2.71
C LEU A 121 -6.14 4.02 -2.33
N LEU A 122 -7.21 4.80 -2.27
CA LEU A 122 -7.15 6.22 -1.88
C LEU A 122 -6.59 6.38 -0.47
N ILE A 123 -7.15 5.66 0.51
CA ILE A 123 -6.70 5.71 1.91
C ILE A 123 -5.25 5.23 2.02
N SER A 124 -4.89 4.13 1.37
CA SER A 124 -3.51 3.61 1.36
C SER A 124 -2.52 4.60 0.75
N THR A 125 -2.94 5.32 -0.30
CA THR A 125 -2.15 6.40 -0.91
C THR A 125 -1.95 7.57 0.07
N MET A 126 -2.99 7.97 0.80
CA MET A 126 -2.88 9.01 1.83
C MET A 126 -1.97 8.58 2.98
N ILE A 127 -2.07 7.33 3.44
CA ILE A 127 -1.18 6.74 4.46
C ILE A 127 0.27 6.73 3.97
N SER A 128 0.49 6.30 2.72
CA SER A 128 1.79 6.28 2.07
C SER A 128 2.43 7.67 2.04
N ILE A 129 1.75 8.65 1.44
CA ILE A 129 2.26 10.02 1.29
C ILE A 129 2.53 10.63 2.67
N SER A 130 1.58 10.47 3.61
CA SER A 130 1.71 10.99 4.96
C SER A 130 2.88 10.33 5.70
N GLY A 131 2.98 9.01 5.66
CA GLY A 131 4.08 8.26 6.26
C GLY A 131 5.43 8.70 5.68
N TYR A 132 5.53 8.80 4.36
CA TYR A 132 6.75 9.26 3.69
C TYR A 132 7.13 10.69 4.10
N TYR A 133 6.16 11.59 4.19
CA TYR A 133 6.36 12.95 4.67
C TYR A 133 6.85 12.98 6.12
N PHE A 134 6.19 12.24 7.03
CA PHE A 134 6.56 12.22 8.46
C PHE A 134 7.92 11.57 8.71
N PHE A 135 8.26 10.49 8.01
CA PHE A 135 9.56 9.81 8.18
C PHE A 135 10.73 10.59 7.56
N ASN A 136 10.46 11.44 6.57
CA ASN A 136 11.50 12.21 5.87
C ASN A 136 11.46 13.70 6.15
N ARG A 137 10.58 14.19 7.03
CA ARG A 137 10.72 15.54 7.60
C ARG A 137 12.06 15.57 8.34
N ARG A 138 13.09 16.18 7.75
CA ARG A 138 14.24 16.60 8.55
C ARG A 138 13.66 17.49 9.66
N LYS A 139 14.09 17.29 10.91
CA LYS A 139 13.94 18.33 11.92
C LYS A 139 14.66 19.56 11.36
N THR A 140 13.93 20.47 10.72
CA THR A 140 14.33 21.87 10.64
C THR A 140 14.26 22.37 12.07
N LEU A 141 15.34 22.12 12.81
CA LEU A 141 15.75 22.90 13.97
C LEU A 141 16.95 23.72 13.49
#